data_AF-A0A7W1F5A5-F1
#
_entry.id   AF-A0A7W1F5A5-F1
#
_cell.length_a   1.000
_cell.length_b   1.000
_cell.length_c   1.000
_cell.angle_alpha   90.00
_cell.angle_beta   90.00
_cell.angle_gamma   90.00
#
_symmetry.space_group_name_H-M   'P 1'
#
loop_
_entity.id
_entity.type
_entity.pdbx_description
1 polymer ?
#
loop_
_entity_poly.entity_id
_entity_poly.type
_entity_poly.pdbx_seq_one_letter_code
_entity_poly.pdbx_strand_id
1 'polypeptide(L)'
;MRQLNFRQVHLDFHTGQGIGEIAKDFDPKAFVRTLKAAHVNGINLFAKCHHGHLYYDTKRAERHPGLAPGFDLLGQQLEACKQAGIAAPIYLSVLNDEYAAKTHPDWVARTV
;
A
#
# COMPACT_ATOMS: atom_id res chain seq x y z
N MET A 1 27.88 0.54 7.85
CA MET A 1 26.69 0.97 8.62
C MET A 1 25.68 1.57 7.66
N ARG A 2 24.40 1.22 7.76
CA ARG A 2 23.35 1.77 6.88
C ARG A 2 23.00 3.19 7.36
N GLN A 3 23.05 4.17 6.47
CA GLN A 3 22.63 5.54 6.79
C GLN A 3 21.13 5.54 7.11
N LEU A 4 20.75 6.09 8.26
CA LEU A 4 19.36 6.18 8.68
C LEU A 4 18.65 7.28 7.88
N ASN A 5 17.40 7.01 7.50
CA ASN A 5 16.54 7.99 6.83
C ASN A 5 16.17 9.08 7.84
N PHE A 6 16.66 10.30 7.62
CA PHE A 6 16.43 11.43 8.53
C PHE A 6 14.95 11.84 8.66
N ARG A 7 14.13 11.63 7.62
CA ARG A 7 12.70 11.98 7.58
C ARG A 7 11.91 10.87 6.91
N GLN A 8 11.48 9.92 7.73
CA GLN A 8 10.58 8.84 7.34
C GLN A 8 9.13 9.19 7.70
N VAL A 9 8.20 8.90 6.80
CA VAL A 9 6.76 9.05 7.05
C VAL A 9 6.05 7.70 7.02
N HIS A 10 5.01 7.58 7.83
CA HIS A 10 4.04 6.49 7.71
C HIS A 10 2.89 6.95 6.80
N LEU A 11 2.79 6.45 5.57
CA LEU A 11 1.62 6.68 4.72
C LEU A 11 0.50 5.75 5.19
N ASP A 12 -0.55 6.31 5.77
CA ASP A 12 -1.73 5.51 6.11
C ASP A 12 -2.61 5.32 4.86
N PHE A 13 -2.76 4.08 4.39
CA PHE A 13 -3.50 3.78 3.15
C PHE A 13 -4.42 2.56 3.30
N HIS A 14 -5.43 2.72 4.14
CA HIS A 14 -6.47 1.74 4.39
C HIS A 14 -7.73 2.09 3.60
N THR A 15 -7.96 1.38 2.49
CA THR A 15 -9.18 1.53 1.69
C THR A 15 -9.95 0.22 1.71
N GLY A 16 -11.21 0.30 2.13
CA GLY A 16 -12.13 -0.83 2.16
C GLY A 16 -12.82 -1.03 0.81
N GLN A 17 -13.41 -2.21 0.60
CA GLN A 17 -14.03 -2.63 -0.67
C GLN A 17 -15.03 -1.65 -1.30
N GLY A 18 -15.68 -0.80 -0.49
CA GLY A 18 -16.67 0.18 -0.97
C GLY A 18 -16.08 1.44 -1.61
N ILE A 19 -14.75 1.63 -1.52
CA ILE A 19 -14.07 2.79 -2.09
C ILE A 19 -13.64 2.47 -3.52
N GLY A 20 -14.25 3.16 -4.49
CA GLY A 20 -13.91 3.04 -5.90
C GLY A 20 -12.74 3.94 -6.32
N GLU A 21 -12.38 3.85 -7.61
CA GLU A 21 -11.45 4.79 -8.28
C GLU A 21 -10.10 4.96 -7.59
N ILE A 22 -9.62 3.91 -6.94
CA ILE A 22 -8.33 3.91 -6.25
C ILE A 22 -7.23 4.22 -7.26
N ALA A 23 -6.45 5.26 -6.96
CA ALA A 23 -5.33 5.70 -7.77
C ALA A 23 -5.67 6.02 -9.25
N LYS A 24 -6.94 6.35 -9.55
CA LYS A 24 -7.38 6.72 -10.90
C LYS A 24 -6.54 7.83 -11.53
N ASP A 25 -6.17 8.83 -10.74
CA ASP A 25 -5.37 9.99 -11.17
C ASP A 25 -3.93 9.95 -10.61
N PHE A 26 -3.43 8.77 -10.27
CA PHE A 26 -2.08 8.64 -9.71
C PHE A 26 -1.02 9.05 -10.74
N ASP A 27 -0.27 10.11 -10.42
CA ASP A 27 0.93 10.54 -11.16
C ASP A 27 2.18 10.24 -10.31
N PRO A 28 3.05 9.29 -10.72
CA PRO A 28 4.28 8.98 -9.99
C PRO A 28 5.23 10.18 -9.90
N LYS A 29 5.20 11.10 -10.87
CA LYS A 29 6.01 12.31 -10.82
C LYS A 29 5.48 13.28 -9.77
N ALA A 30 4.16 13.49 -9.68
CA ALA A 30 3.55 14.28 -8.62
C ALA A 30 3.81 13.70 -7.23
N PHE A 31 3.71 12.38 -7.11
CA PHE A 31 4.01 11.66 -5.87
C PHE A 31 5.44 11.95 -5.38
N VAL A 32 6.45 11.72 -6.23
CA VAL A 32 7.85 12.00 -5.89
C VAL A 32 8.13 13.49 -5.66
N ARG A 33 7.56 14.38 -6.48
CA ARG A 33 7.71 15.84 -6.29
C ARG A 33 7.24 16.24 -4.90
N THR A 34 6.10 15.70 -4.46
CA THR A 34 5.52 15.98 -3.14
C THR A 34 6.44 15.51 -2.02
N LEU A 35 6.95 14.28 -2.11
CA LEU A 35 7.89 13.73 -1.11
C LEU A 35 9.18 14.55 -1.02
N LYS A 36 9.76 14.94 -2.17
CA LYS A 36 10.98 15.75 -2.23
C LYS A 36 10.76 17.15 -1.65
N ALA A 37 9.65 17.80 -1.99
CA ALA A 37 9.30 19.12 -1.45
C ALA A 37 9.12 19.08 0.08
N ALA A 38 8.63 17.95 0.61
CA ALA A 38 8.51 17.71 2.04
C ALA A 38 9.81 17.19 2.70
N HIS A 39 10.92 17.11 1.97
CA HIS A 39 12.21 16.57 2.41
C HIS A 39 12.13 15.12 2.96
N VAL A 40 11.16 14.34 2.49
CA VAL A 40 10.99 12.93 2.88
C VAL A 40 12.04 12.08 2.19
N ASN A 41 12.77 11.28 2.96
CA ASN A 41 13.75 10.32 2.45
C ASN A 41 13.38 8.85 2.75
N GLY A 42 12.24 8.61 3.42
CA GLY A 42 11.62 7.30 3.50
C GLY A 42 10.10 7.34 3.66
N ILE A 43 9.39 6.40 3.02
CA ILE A 43 7.93 6.28 3.10
C ILE A 43 7.54 4.80 3.04
N ASN A 44 6.72 4.29 3.95
CA ASN A 44 6.17 2.96 3.76
C ASN A 44 5.07 2.95 2.69
N LEU A 45 5.03 1.90 1.87
CA LEU A 45 4.04 1.74 0.82
C LEU A 45 3.23 0.48 1.04
N PHE A 46 1.93 0.55 0.81
CA PHE A 46 1.02 -0.53 1.15
C PHE A 46 0.97 -1.58 0.05
N ALA A 47 1.39 -2.81 0.37
CA ALA A 47 1.05 -3.97 -0.44
C ALA A 47 -0.29 -4.57 -0.03
N LYS A 48 -0.57 -4.62 1.28
CA LYS A 48 -1.83 -5.13 1.86
C LYS A 48 -2.25 -4.29 3.07
N CYS A 49 -3.47 -3.75 3.07
CA CYS A 49 -4.03 -3.00 4.20
C CYS A 49 -4.78 -3.91 5.21
N HIS A 50 -5.21 -3.35 6.34
CA HIS A 50 -6.03 -4.07 7.33
C HIS A 50 -7.43 -4.50 6.84
N HIS A 51 -7.94 -3.92 5.75
CA HIS A 51 -9.14 -4.46 5.08
C HIS A 51 -8.83 -5.75 4.30
N GLY A 52 -7.54 -6.11 4.20
CA GLY A 52 -7.07 -7.32 3.53
C GLY A 52 -6.79 -7.14 2.04
N HIS A 53 -7.01 -5.94 1.50
CA HIS A 53 -6.92 -5.69 0.08
C HIS A 53 -5.49 -5.43 -0.42
N LEU A 54 -5.21 -5.93 -1.63
CA LEU A 54 -3.90 -5.82 -2.31
C LEU A 54 -3.88 -4.67 -3.32
N TYR A 55 -2.77 -3.93 -3.37
CA TYR A 55 -2.61 -2.74 -4.22
C TYR A 55 -1.64 -2.88 -5.40
N TYR A 56 -1.43 -4.09 -5.88
CA TYR A 56 -0.53 -4.40 -7.00
C TYR A 56 -1.22 -5.28 -8.04
N ASP A 57 -0.62 -5.41 -9.22
CA ASP A 57 -1.15 -6.29 -10.26
C ASP A 57 -0.99 -7.77 -9.85
N THR A 58 -2.12 -8.46 -9.73
CA THR A 58 -2.16 -9.84 -9.24
C THR A 58 -3.47 -10.52 -9.63
N LYS A 59 -3.45 -11.85 -9.69
CA LYS A 59 -4.63 -12.71 -9.92
C LYS A 59 -5.34 -13.12 -8.62
N ARG A 60 -4.86 -12.64 -7.48
CA ARG A 60 -5.41 -12.90 -6.15
C ARG A 60 -6.78 -12.24 -5.99
N ALA A 61 -7.71 -12.94 -5.35
CA ALA A 61 -9.08 -12.45 -5.12
C ALA A 61 -9.13 -11.29 -4.12
N GLU A 62 -8.10 -11.15 -3.29
CA GLU A 62 -7.91 -10.04 -2.35
C GLU A 62 -7.62 -8.70 -3.03
N ARG A 63 -7.30 -8.67 -4.32
CA ARG A 63 -6.95 -7.43 -5.03
C ARG A 63 -8.04 -6.39 -4.84
N HIS A 64 -7.64 -5.15 -4.52
CA HIS A 64 -8.59 -4.08 -4.23
C HIS A 64 -9.52 -3.85 -5.45
N PRO A 65 -10.86 -3.96 -5.29
CA PRO A 65 -11.79 -3.88 -6.43
C PRO A 65 -11.82 -2.50 -7.06
N GLY A 66 -11.53 -1.45 -6.29
CA GLY A 66 -11.43 -0.07 -6.78
C GLY A 66 -10.21 0.23 -7.66
N LEU A 67 -9.25 -0.67 -7.82
CA LEU A 67 -8.13 -0.49 -8.75
C LEU A 67 -8.50 -0.91 -10.17
N ALA A 68 -8.19 -0.07 -11.15
CA ALA A 68 -8.37 -0.41 -12.56
C ALA A 68 -7.72 -1.76 -12.92
N PRO A 69 -8.30 -2.57 -13.83
CA PRO A 69 -7.74 -3.87 -14.21
C PRO A 69 -6.27 -3.75 -14.68
N GLY A 70 -5.39 -4.60 -14.14
CA GLY A 70 -3.96 -4.59 -14.48
C GLY A 70 -3.15 -3.41 -13.91
N PHE A 71 -3.77 -2.49 -13.16
CA PHE A 71 -3.05 -1.38 -12.57
C PHE A 71 -2.23 -1.83 -11.35
N ASP A 72 -0.92 -1.58 -11.39
CA ASP A 72 0.03 -1.85 -10.32
C ASP A 72 0.44 -0.55 -9.61
N LEU A 73 -0.35 -0.15 -8.60
CA LEU A 73 -0.08 1.07 -7.83
C LEU A 73 1.23 0.94 -7.04
N LEU A 74 1.39 -0.16 -6.30
CA LEU A 74 2.58 -0.40 -5.49
C LEU A 74 3.85 -0.40 -6.35
N GLY A 75 3.84 -1.10 -7.49
CA GLY A 75 4.97 -1.16 -8.41
C GLY A 75 5.38 0.23 -8.91
N GLN A 76 4.41 1.05 -9.33
CA GLN A 76 4.68 2.41 -9.77
C GLN A 76 5.24 3.31 -8.65
N GLN A 77 4.72 3.20 -7.43
CA GLN A 77 5.23 3.94 -6.27
C GLN A 77 6.67 3.50 -5.92
N LEU A 78 6.95 2.20 -5.93
CA LEU A 78 8.28 1.65 -5.65
C LEU A 78 9.31 2.13 -6.68
N GLU A 79 9.00 2.03 -7.97
CA GLU A 79 9.90 2.49 -9.02
C GLU A 79 10.14 4.00 -8.96
N ALA A 80 9.10 4.80 -8.71
CA ALA A 80 9.22 6.24 -8.56
C ALA A 80 10.11 6.62 -7.36
N CYS A 81 9.91 5.99 -6.19
CA CYS A 81 10.74 6.19 -5.01
C CYS A 81 12.19 5.76 -5.24
N LYS A 82 12.41 4.61 -5.87
CA LYS A 82 13.75 4.08 -6.20
C LYS A 82 14.52 5.05 -7.10
N GLN A 83 13.91 5.54 -8.17
CA GLN A 83 14.51 6.54 -9.06
C GLN A 83 14.81 7.87 -8.34
N ALA A 84 14.04 8.19 -7.30
CA ALA A 84 14.20 9.39 -6.49
C ALA A 84 15.21 9.27 -5.34
N GLY A 85 15.76 8.07 -5.09
CA GLY A 85 16.60 7.81 -3.92
C GLY A 85 15.85 7.84 -2.59
N ILE A 86 14.54 7.59 -2.60
CA ILE A 86 13.68 7.56 -1.41
C ILE A 86 13.48 6.11 -0.99
N ALA A 87 13.74 5.79 0.28
CA ALA A 87 13.53 4.45 0.81
C ALA A 87 12.03 4.12 0.89
N ALA A 88 11.62 2.98 0.36
CA ALA A 88 10.22 2.59 0.29
C ALA A 88 9.94 1.20 0.89
N PRO A 89 10.01 1.03 2.23
CA PRO A 89 9.65 -0.24 2.86
C PRO A 89 8.19 -0.60 2.58
N ILE A 90 7.91 -1.88 2.38
CA ILE A 90 6.55 -2.36 2.10
C ILE A 90 5.82 -2.62 3.42
N TYR A 91 4.62 -2.09 3.54
CA TYR A 91 3.66 -2.40 4.58
C TYR A 91 2.77 -3.58 4.17
N LEU A 92 2.63 -4.54 5.09
CA LEU A 92 1.77 -5.70 4.97
C LEU A 92 1.03 -5.90 6.29
N SER A 93 -0.31 -5.97 6.23
CA SER A 93 -1.09 -6.53 7.34
C SER A 93 -0.87 -8.05 7.42
N VAL A 94 -0.45 -8.53 8.58
CA VAL A 94 -0.18 -9.95 8.85
C VAL A 94 -1.14 -10.47 9.90
N LEU A 95 -1.46 -11.77 9.85
CA LEU A 95 -2.41 -12.49 10.70
C LEU A 95 -3.87 -12.08 10.49
N ASN A 96 -4.23 -10.87 10.91
CA ASN A 96 -5.64 -10.46 11.00
C ASN A 96 -5.96 -9.32 10.03
N ASP A 97 -6.92 -9.56 9.16
CA ASP A 97 -7.50 -8.56 8.26
C ASP A 97 -8.96 -8.88 7.93
N GLU A 98 -9.69 -7.86 7.48
CA GLU A 98 -11.14 -7.97 7.23
C GLU A 98 -11.48 -8.97 6.12
N TYR A 99 -10.70 -8.99 5.03
CA TYR A 99 -10.91 -9.95 3.95
C TYR A 99 -10.80 -11.39 4.47
N ALA A 100 -9.72 -11.72 5.17
CA ALA A 100 -9.51 -13.05 5.74
C ALA A 100 -10.62 -13.43 6.73
N ALA A 101 -11.03 -12.50 7.61
CA ALA A 101 -12.12 -12.75 8.56
C ALA A 101 -13.48 -13.02 7.86
N LYS A 102 -13.71 -12.38 6.70
CA LYS A 102 -14.93 -12.59 5.89
C LYS A 102 -14.88 -13.88 5.10
N THR A 103 -13.75 -14.21 4.46
CA THR A 103 -13.62 -15.40 3.60
C THR A 103 -13.31 -16.67 4.37
N HIS A 104 -12.75 -16.56 5.57
CA HIS A 104 -12.45 -17.65 6.50
C HIS A 104 -13.00 -17.34 7.90
N PRO A 105 -14.33 -17.36 8.10
CA PRO A 105 -14.92 -17.09 9.41
C PRO A 105 -14.46 -18.06 10.51
N ASP A 106 -14.03 -19.26 10.14
CA ASP A 106 -13.44 -20.28 11.02
C ASP A 106 -12.08 -19.86 11.60
N TRP A 107 -11.37 -18.91 10.97
CA TRP A 107 -10.12 -18.36 11.51
C TRP A 107 -10.35 -17.30 12.58
N VAL A 108 -11.57 -16.79 12.73
CA VAL A 108 -11.88 -15.70 13.65
C VAL A 108 -11.93 -16.23 15.08
N ALA A 109 -10.88 -15.97 15.86
CA ALA A 109 -10.86 -16.22 17.29
C ALA A 109 -11.79 -15.22 18.00
N ARG A 110 -12.87 -15.74 18.60
CA ARG A 110 -13.73 -14.99 19.51
C ARG A 110 -13.47 -15.52 20.92
N THR A 111 -13.29 -14.63 21.89
CA THR A 111 -13.31 -15.03 23.30
C THR A 111 -14.70 -15.57 23.58
N VAL A 112 -14.78 -16.88 23.83
CA VAL A 112 -15.94 -17.55 24.41
C VAL A 112 -15.94 -17.36 25.92
#